data_AF-A0A835U9X0-F1
#
_entry.id   AF-A0A835U9X0-F1
#
_cell.length_a   1.000
_cell.length_b   1.000
_cell.length_c   1.000
_cell.angle_alpha   90.00
_cell.angle_beta   90.00
_cell.angle_gamma   90.00
#
_symmetry.space_group_name_H-M   'P 1'
#
loop_
_entity.id
_entity.type
_entity.pdbx_description
1 polymer ?
#
loop_
_entity_poly.entity_id
_entity_poly.type
_entity_poly.pdbx_seq_one_letter_code
_entity_poly.pdbx_strand_id
1 'polypeptide(L)'
;MFTFGVIVKQILSLCPEDPEAIKILECYKTFMKGLTSLPLIFPGSPYSKAIKARHQILDILRGMRQRENRMREKEEKEKKDFLDMLLADENLAEENVLSLMLDLLLGGYETTAMLIAIAVKYLSENPEMLNELKLTRFRPAGRFSRL
;
A
#
# COMPACT_ATOMS: atom_id res chain seq x y z
N MET A 1 -8.37 5.79 6.00
CA MET A 1 -7.97 4.39 6.34
C MET A 1 -6.49 4.41 6.68
N PHE A 2 -6.11 4.13 7.94
CA PHE A 2 -4.73 4.26 8.42
C PHE A 2 -3.72 3.46 7.58
N THR A 3 -3.95 2.17 7.38
CA THR A 3 -3.04 1.29 6.64
C THR A 3 -2.92 1.66 5.17
N PHE A 4 -4.02 2.11 4.54
CA PHE A 4 -3.98 2.64 3.16
C PHE A 4 -3.06 3.86 3.06
N GLY A 5 -3.18 4.81 3.99
CA GLY A 5 -2.32 5.99 4.01
C GLY A 5 -0.85 5.64 4.22
N VAL A 6 -0.55 4.66 5.07
CA VAL A 6 0.82 4.17 5.28
C VAL A 6 1.39 3.55 4.00
N ILE A 7 0.66 2.62 3.37
CA ILE A 7 1.18 1.86 2.24
C ILE A 7 1.35 2.74 0.99
N VAL A 8 0.41 3.65 0.73
CA VAL A 8 0.48 4.58 -0.40
C VAL A 8 1.60 5.60 -0.21
N LYS A 9 1.82 6.08 1.01
CA LYS A 9 2.95 6.96 1.31
C LYS A 9 4.30 6.25 1.17
N GLN A 10 4.39 5.00 1.59
CA GLN A 10 5.64 4.25 1.57
C GLN A 10 6.04 3.80 0.15
N ILE A 11 5.06 3.40 -0.66
CA ILE A 11 5.30 2.87 -2.00
C ILE A 11 5.36 3.98 -3.05
N LEU A 12 4.44 4.93 -2.98
CA LEU A 12 4.16 5.90 -4.05
C LEU A 12 4.47 7.34 -3.64
N SER A 13 5.02 7.56 -2.44
CA SER A 13 5.29 8.90 -1.91
C SER A 13 4.09 9.85 -1.83
N LEU A 14 2.86 9.32 -1.91
CA LEU A 14 1.61 10.10 -1.89
C LEU A 14 1.06 10.28 -0.48
N CYS A 15 0.43 11.43 -0.25
CA CYS A 15 -0.44 11.64 0.91
C CYS A 15 -1.83 11.03 0.66
N PRO A 16 -2.49 10.48 1.69
CA PRO A 16 -3.82 9.89 1.53
C PRO A 16 -4.90 10.88 1.08
N GLU A 17 -4.67 12.18 1.25
CA GLU A 17 -5.54 13.27 0.81
C GLU A 17 -5.33 13.64 -0.67
N ASP A 18 -4.27 13.15 -1.31
CA ASP A 18 -3.97 13.48 -2.70
C ASP A 18 -5.04 12.91 -3.64
N PRO A 19 -5.42 13.65 -4.70
CA PRO A 19 -6.43 13.18 -5.66
C PRO A 19 -6.09 11.82 -6.28
N GLU A 20 -4.81 11.57 -6.59
CA GLU A 20 -4.36 10.26 -7.07
C GLU A 20 -4.59 9.16 -6.03
N ALA A 21 -4.25 9.40 -4.75
CA ALA A 21 -4.43 8.41 -3.69
C ALA A 21 -5.90 8.06 -3.48
N ILE A 22 -6.78 9.07 -3.49
CA ILE A 22 -8.24 8.88 -3.37
C ILE A 22 -8.75 8.03 -4.53
N LYS A 23 -8.35 8.35 -5.76
CA LYS A 23 -8.76 7.60 -6.95
C LYS A 23 -8.23 6.17 -6.97
N ILE A 24 -6.98 5.96 -6.55
CA ILE A 24 -6.39 4.63 -6.37
C ILE A 24 -7.23 3.83 -5.36
N LEU A 25 -7.64 4.43 -4.24
CA LEU A 25 -8.48 3.75 -3.25
C LEU A 25 -9.85 3.32 -3.82
N GLU A 26 -10.48 4.16 -4.61
CA GLU A 26 -11.77 3.86 -5.26
C GLU A 26 -11.67 2.72 -6.26
N CYS A 27 -10.66 2.79 -7.15
CA CYS A 27 -10.37 1.71 -8.09
C CYS A 27 -10.01 0.42 -7.34
N TYR A 28 -9.20 0.51 -6.28
CA TYR A 28 -8.80 -0.64 -5.46
C TYR A 28 -10.02 -1.35 -4.85
N LYS A 29 -10.96 -0.60 -4.26
CA LYS A 29 -12.20 -1.19 -3.71
C LYS A 29 -13.02 -1.90 -4.79
N THR A 30 -13.03 -1.35 -6.01
CA THR A 30 -13.72 -1.97 -7.15
C THR A 30 -12.99 -3.24 -7.62
N PHE A 31 -11.67 -3.21 -7.65
CA PHE A 31 -10.82 -4.34 -7.97
C PHE A 31 -11.05 -5.51 -6.99
N MET A 32 -11.03 -5.24 -5.68
CA MET A 32 -11.22 -6.28 -4.66
C MET A 32 -12.58 -6.95 -4.69
N LYS A 33 -13.63 -6.18 -5.00
CA LYS A 33 -14.98 -6.74 -5.22
C LYS A 33 -15.03 -7.71 -6.39
N GLY A 34 -14.25 -7.49 -7.45
CA GLY A 34 -14.18 -8.45 -8.56
C GLY A 34 -13.17 -9.56 -8.35
N LEU A 35 -12.09 -9.34 -7.59
CA LEU A 35 -11.10 -10.36 -7.23
C LEU A 35 -11.73 -11.51 -6.43
N THR A 36 -12.70 -11.19 -5.58
CA THR A 36 -13.47 -12.15 -4.76
C THR A 36 -14.74 -12.67 -5.45
N SER A 37 -14.95 -12.34 -6.73
CA SER A 37 -16.14 -12.72 -7.49
C SER A 37 -15.89 -13.88 -8.46
N LEU A 38 -16.96 -14.43 -9.05
CA LEU A 38 -16.83 -15.42 -10.11
C LEU A 38 -16.11 -14.82 -11.35
N PRO A 39 -15.17 -15.54 -11.97
CA PRO A 39 -14.38 -15.05 -13.09
C PRO A 39 -15.15 -15.05 -14.42
N LEU A 40 -16.27 -14.32 -14.47
CA LEU A 40 -17.17 -14.26 -15.62
C LEU A 40 -17.07 -12.88 -16.30
N ILE A 41 -16.70 -12.88 -17.58
CA ILE A 41 -16.53 -11.66 -18.37
C ILE A 41 -17.83 -11.35 -19.12
N PHE A 42 -18.77 -10.70 -18.44
CA PHE A 42 -19.93 -10.08 -19.09
C PHE A 42 -20.07 -8.62 -18.66
N PRO A 43 -20.71 -7.76 -19.50
CA PRO A 43 -20.86 -6.34 -19.20
C PRO A 43 -21.51 -6.10 -17.83
N GLY A 44 -20.85 -5.30 -16.99
CA GLY A 44 -21.37 -4.94 -15.66
C GLY A 44 -21.06 -5.92 -14.53
N SER A 45 -20.55 -7.12 -14.83
CA SER A 45 -20.08 -8.08 -13.83
C SER A 45 -19.02 -7.48 -12.88
N PRO A 46 -18.94 -7.93 -11.62
CA PRO A 46 -17.87 -7.50 -10.71
C PRO A 46 -16.47 -7.81 -11.26
N TYR A 47 -16.28 -8.97 -11.88
CA TYR A 47 -15.01 -9.35 -12.51
C TYR A 47 -14.61 -8.43 -13.67
N SER A 48 -15.53 -8.11 -14.60
CA SER A 48 -15.26 -7.15 -15.68
C SER A 48 -14.94 -5.74 -15.13
N LYS A 49 -15.63 -5.31 -14.07
CA LYS A 49 -15.34 -4.04 -13.39
C LYS A 49 -13.95 -4.04 -12.72
N ALA A 50 -13.54 -5.16 -12.10
CA ALA A 50 -12.22 -5.27 -11.51
C ALA A 50 -11.10 -5.23 -12.56
N ILE A 51 -11.28 -5.86 -13.72
CA ILE A 51 -10.32 -5.74 -14.83
C ILE A 51 -10.17 -4.27 -15.22
N LYS A 52 -11.26 -3.52 -15.39
CA LYS A 52 -11.20 -2.08 -15.72
C LYS A 52 -10.53 -1.27 -14.60
N ALA A 53 -10.85 -1.54 -13.34
CA ALA A 53 -10.25 -0.87 -12.21
C ALA A 53 -8.74 -1.10 -12.11
N ARG A 54 -8.26 -2.32 -12.38
CA ARG A 54 -6.84 -2.63 -12.48
C ARG A 54 -6.15 -1.75 -13.52
N HIS A 55 -6.70 -1.66 -14.74
CA HIS A 55 -6.13 -0.82 -15.80
C HIS A 55 -6.08 0.65 -15.37
N GLN A 56 -7.15 1.16 -14.76
CA GLN A 56 -7.17 2.55 -14.27
C GLN A 56 -6.09 2.82 -13.22
N ILE A 57 -5.82 1.89 -12.30
CA ILE A 57 -4.73 2.04 -11.31
C ILE A 57 -3.38 2.11 -12.04
N LEU A 58 -3.13 1.18 -12.97
CA LEU A 58 -1.89 1.15 -13.74
C LEU A 58 -1.69 2.44 -14.55
N ASP A 59 -2.75 3.00 -15.14
CA ASP A 59 -2.69 4.27 -15.88
C ASP A 59 -2.36 5.46 -14.97
N ILE A 60 -2.92 5.50 -13.76
CA ILE A 60 -2.60 6.54 -12.77
C ILE A 60 -1.12 6.45 -12.39
N LEU A 61 -0.62 5.25 -12.08
CA LEU A 61 0.78 5.02 -11.71
C LEU A 61 1.73 5.40 -12.86
N ARG A 62 1.41 5.04 -14.11
CA ARG A 62 2.15 5.48 -15.30
C ARG A 62 2.17 7.00 -15.43
N GLY A 63 1.02 7.65 -15.25
CA GLY A 63 0.88 9.10 -15.34
C GLY A 63 1.68 9.85 -14.26
N MET A 64 1.74 9.30 -13.04
CA MET A 64 2.60 9.82 -11.96
C MET A 64 4.07 9.76 -12.36
N ARG A 65 4.55 8.59 -12.77
CA ARG A 65 5.94 8.38 -13.22
C ARG A 65 6.33 9.33 -14.33
N GLN A 66 5.49 9.45 -15.37
CA GLN A 66 5.79 10.32 -16.49
C GLN A 66 5.92 11.79 -16.08
N ARG A 67 5.15 12.24 -15.08
CA ARG A 67 5.29 13.60 -14.53
C ARG A 67 6.60 13.76 -13.76
N GLU A 68 6.97 12.77 -12.95
CA GLU A 68 8.22 12.79 -12.19
C GLU A 68 9.46 12.80 -13.10
N ASN A 69 9.50 11.95 -14.13
CA ASN A 69 10.60 11.92 -15.09
C ASN A 69 10.80 13.29 -15.77
N ARG A 70 9.71 13.93 -16.21
CA ARG A 70 9.77 15.29 -16.82
C ARG A 70 10.25 16.36 -15.84
N MET A 71 10.05 16.17 -14.54
CA MET A 71 10.54 17.10 -13.52
C MET A 71 12.02 16.83 -13.18
N ARG A 72 12.47 15.58 -13.20
CA ARG A 72 13.89 15.20 -13.01
C ARG A 72 14.80 15.68 -14.13
N GLU A 73 14.29 15.75 -15.36
CA GLU A 73 15.01 16.38 -16.48
C GLU A 73 15.27 17.88 -16.25
N LYS A 74 14.55 18.53 -15.32
CA LYS A 74 14.64 19.96 -15.03
C LYS A 74 15.31 20.30 -13.68
N GLU A 75 15.31 19.38 -12.72
CA GLU A 75 15.89 19.57 -11.39
C GLU A 75 16.63 18.30 -10.94
N GLU A 76 17.89 18.42 -10.49
CA GLU A 76 18.66 17.35 -9.83
C GLU A 76 18.04 16.99 -8.46
N LYS A 77 16.86 16.36 -8.46
CA LYS A 77 16.24 15.85 -7.24
C LYS A 77 16.40 14.34 -7.12
N GLU A 78 17.20 13.93 -6.14
CA GLU A 78 17.16 12.57 -5.60
C GLU A 78 15.98 12.43 -4.64
N LYS A 79 14.93 11.77 -5.13
CA LYS A 79 14.11 10.89 -4.29
C LYS A 79 14.00 9.57 -5.05
N LYS A 80 14.39 8.48 -4.39
CA LYS A 80 14.21 7.11 -4.84
C LYS A 80 13.19 6.47 -3.91
N ASP A 81 11.92 6.60 -4.23
CA ASP A 81 10.92 5.80 -3.52
C ASP A 81 10.97 4.34 -3.99
N PHE A 82 10.11 3.48 -3.41
CA PHE A 82 10.15 2.06 -3.71
C PHE A 82 9.83 1.77 -5.19
N LEU A 83 8.95 2.58 -5.80
CA LEU A 83 8.65 2.53 -7.22
C LEU A 83 9.89 2.88 -8.06
N ASP A 84 10.59 3.97 -7.72
CA ASP A 84 11.84 4.36 -8.38
C ASP A 84 12.92 3.27 -8.28
N MET A 85 13.03 2.63 -7.12
CA MET A 85 13.99 1.56 -6.89
C MET A 85 13.73 0.36 -7.80
N LEU A 86 12.47 -0.07 -7.93
CA LEU A 86 12.10 -1.19 -8.80
C LEU A 86 12.25 -0.87 -10.29
N LEU A 87 12.01 0.38 -10.68
CA LEU A 87 12.17 0.83 -12.07
C LEU A 87 13.62 1.03 -12.48
N ALA A 88 14.55 1.14 -11.54
CA ALA A 88 15.99 1.16 -11.82
C ALA A 88 16.54 -0.21 -12.21
N ASP A 89 15.77 -1.29 -12.03
CA ASP A 89 16.13 -2.62 -12.49
C ASP A 89 15.78 -2.80 -13.97
N GLU A 90 16.79 -2.78 -14.84
CA GLU A 90 16.63 -2.96 -16.29
C GLU A 90 16.08 -4.33 -16.68
N ASN A 91 16.09 -5.32 -15.77
CA ASN A 91 15.53 -6.65 -16.03
C ASN A 91 14.00 -6.68 -15.88
N LEU A 92 13.38 -5.63 -15.30
CA LEU A 92 11.95 -5.57 -15.06
C LEU A 92 11.26 -4.69 -16.11
N ALA A 93 10.35 -5.30 -16.86
CA ALA A 93 9.43 -4.53 -17.70
C ALA A 93 8.57 -3.61 -16.83
N GLU A 94 8.36 -2.37 -17.29
CA GLU A 94 7.56 -1.36 -16.57
C GLU A 94 6.18 -1.90 -16.15
N GLU A 95 5.51 -2.67 -17.02
CA GLU A 95 4.20 -3.25 -16.71
C GLU A 95 4.23 -4.23 -15.53
N ASN A 96 5.35 -4.95 -15.38
CA ASN A 96 5.57 -5.86 -14.27
C ASN A 96 5.79 -5.08 -12.98
N VAL A 97 6.59 -4.01 -13.01
CA VAL A 97 6.81 -3.14 -11.84
C VAL A 97 5.49 -2.52 -11.38
N LEU A 98 4.69 -1.99 -12.29
CA LEU A 98 3.39 -1.40 -11.96
C LEU A 98 2.39 -2.44 -11.43
N SER A 99 2.44 -3.68 -11.93
CA SER A 99 1.65 -4.78 -11.38
C SER A 99 2.12 -5.17 -9.96
N LEU A 100 3.43 -5.22 -9.72
CA LEU A 100 4.00 -5.45 -8.39
C LEU A 100 3.59 -4.36 -7.38
N MET A 101 3.48 -3.09 -7.83
CA MET A 101 2.96 -2.01 -6.97
C MET A 101 1.52 -2.27 -6.55
N LEU A 102 0.67 -2.70 -7.49
CA LEU A 102 -0.71 -3.07 -7.18
C LEU A 102 -0.78 -4.24 -6.20
N ASP A 103 0.05 -5.25 -6.40
CA ASP A 103 0.12 -6.42 -5.50
C ASP A 103 0.61 -6.02 -4.10
N LEU A 104 1.55 -5.08 -3.99
CA LEU A 104 2.03 -4.58 -2.71
C LEU A 104 0.98 -3.69 -2.00
N LEU A 105 0.21 -2.89 -2.75
CA LEU A 105 -0.95 -2.16 -2.22
C LEU A 105 -1.98 -3.14 -1.64
N LEU A 106 -2.26 -4.24 -2.35
CA LEU A 106 -3.13 -5.32 -1.90
C LEU A 106 -2.61 -5.96 -0.61
N GLY A 107 -1.35 -6.39 -0.63
CA GLY A 107 -0.72 -7.07 0.50
C GLY A 107 -0.65 -6.18 1.74
N GLY A 108 -0.24 -4.92 1.60
CA GLY A 108 0.03 -4.04 2.74
C GLY A 108 -1.23 -3.40 3.36
N TYR A 109 -2.29 -3.22 2.58
CA TYR A 109 -3.48 -2.51 3.06
C TYR A 109 -4.42 -3.41 3.89
N GLU A 110 -4.94 -4.49 3.30
CA GLU A 110 -6.00 -5.30 3.93
C GLU A 110 -5.47 -6.21 5.03
N THR A 111 -4.36 -6.91 4.79
CA THR A 111 -3.81 -7.86 5.76
C THR A 111 -3.35 -7.15 7.03
N THR A 112 -2.65 -6.02 6.89
CA THR A 112 -2.20 -5.19 8.03
C THR A 112 -3.40 -4.58 8.76
N ALA A 113 -4.44 -4.14 8.05
CA ALA A 113 -5.65 -3.60 8.69
C ALA A 113 -6.34 -4.67 9.54
N MET A 114 -6.47 -5.88 8.98
CA MET A 114 -7.06 -7.02 9.68
C MET A 114 -6.22 -7.43 10.88
N LEU A 115 -4.89 -7.49 10.74
CA LEU A 115 -3.98 -7.81 11.83
C LEU A 115 -4.09 -6.79 12.97
N ILE A 116 -4.10 -5.49 12.67
CA ILE A 116 -4.27 -4.43 13.67
C ILE A 116 -5.63 -4.56 14.36
N ALA A 117 -6.71 -4.80 13.62
CA ALA A 117 -8.04 -4.97 14.19
C ALA A 117 -8.11 -6.19 15.14
N ILE A 118 -7.51 -7.32 14.74
CA ILE A 118 -7.41 -8.52 15.56
C ILE A 118 -6.57 -8.24 16.81
N ALA A 119 -5.42 -7.58 16.67
CA ALA A 119 -4.57 -7.23 17.80
C ALA A 119 -5.32 -6.34 18.80
N VAL A 120 -6.02 -5.30 18.34
CA VAL A 120 -6.83 -4.43 19.19
C VAL A 120 -7.93 -5.22 19.90
N LYS A 121 -8.62 -6.12 19.20
CA LYS A 121 -9.65 -6.99 19.78
C LYS A 121 -9.07 -7.85 20.91
N TYR A 122 -8.02 -8.62 20.64
CA TYR A 122 -7.40 -9.50 21.64
C TYR A 122 -6.86 -8.74 22.85
N LEU A 123 -6.26 -7.55 22.63
CA LEU A 123 -5.79 -6.70 23.71
C LEU A 123 -6.93 -6.12 24.56
N SER A 124 -8.06 -5.79 23.94
CA SER A 124 -9.23 -5.30 24.67
C SER A 124 -9.90 -6.38 25.50
N GLU A 125 -9.83 -7.64 25.07
CA GLU A 125 -10.41 -8.80 25.76
C GLU A 125 -9.48 -9.36 26.87
N ASN A 126 -8.20 -8.97 26.89
CA ASN A 126 -7.20 -9.45 27.86
C ASN A 126 -6.46 -8.30 28.56
N PRO A 127 -7.06 -7.68 29.60
CA PRO A 127 -6.49 -6.52 30.29
C PRO A 127 -5.12 -6.76 30.91
N GLU A 128 -4.83 -7.99 31.36
CA GLU A 128 -3.54 -8.38 31.92
C GLU A 128 -2.41 -8.24 30.89
N MET A 129 -2.60 -8.80 29.69
CA MET A 129 -1.65 -8.69 28.57
C MET A 129 -1.46 -7.21 28.16
N LEU A 130 -2.54 -6.44 28.11
CA LEU A 130 -2.47 -5.01 27.79
C LEU A 130 -1.66 -4.23 28.84
N ASN A 131 -1.82 -4.55 30.12
CA ASN A 131 -1.05 -3.93 31.19
C ASN A 131 0.44 -4.31 31.12
N GLU A 132 0.75 -5.57 30.84
CA GLU A 132 2.13 -6.03 30.65
C GLU A 132 2.81 -5.33 29.46
N LEU A 133 2.11 -5.19 28.33
CA LEU A 133 2.63 -4.47 27.16
C LEU A 133 2.89 -2.99 27.45
N LYS A 134 1.99 -2.34 28.22
CA LYS A 134 2.20 -0.96 28.66
C LYS A 134 3.46 -0.86 29.53
N LEU A 135 3.60 -1.74 30.53
CA LEU A 135 4.76 -1.76 31.43
C LEU A 135 6.08 -2.03 30.67
N THR A 136 6.06 -2.95 29.72
CA THR A 136 7.22 -3.27 28.87
C THR A 136 7.65 -2.08 28.03
N ARG A 137 6.70 -1.31 27.48
CA ARG A 137 7.00 -0.08 26.72
C ARG A 137 7.62 1.03 27.59
N PHE A 138 7.37 1.04 28.90
CA PHE A 138 7.94 2.00 29.85
C PHE A 138 9.25 1.55 30.50
N ARG A 139 9.78 0.37 30.17
CA ARG A 139 11.17 0.00 30.52
C ARG A 139 12.11 0.60 29.47
N PRO A 140 12.88 1.67 29.78
CA PRO A 140 13.89 2.15 28.85
C PRO A 140 14.89 1.01 28.57
N ALA A 141 15.22 0.82 27.29
CA ALA A 141 16.27 -0.10 26.85
C ALA A 141 17.61 0.35 27.43
N GLY A 142 17.94 -0.08 28.64
CA GLY A 142 19.08 0.43 29.37
C GLY A 142 19.25 -0.23 30.73
N ARG A 143 19.58 -1.53 30.73
CA ARG A 143 20.40 -2.18 31.78
C ARG A 143 20.74 -3.62 31.38
N PHE A 144 21.70 -3.76 30.48
CA PHE A 144 22.67 -4.85 30.58
C PHE A 144 23.86 -4.30 31.37
N SER A 145 23.75 -4.33 32.70
CA SER A 145 24.89 -4.12 33.58
C SER A 145 25.47 -5.49 33.93
N ARG A 146 26.65 -5.75 33.33
CA ARG A 146 27.80 -6.52 33.83
C ARG A 146 27.48 -7.56 34.93
N LEU A 147 27.61 -8.82 34.55
CA LEU A 147 28.38 -9.79 35.35
C LEU A 147 29.70 -10.04 34.63
#